data_AF-A0A955BQ59-F1
#
_entry.id   AF-A0A955BQ59-F1
#
_cell.length_a   1.000
_cell.length_b   1.000
_cell.length_c   1.000
_cell.angle_alpha   90.00
_cell.angle_beta   90.00
_cell.angle_gamma   90.00
#
_symmetry.space_group_name_H-M   'P 1'
#
loop_
_entity.id
_entity.type
_entity.pdbx_description
1 polymer ?
#
loop_
_entity_poly.entity_id
_entity_poly.type
_entity_poly.pdbx_seq_one_letter_code
_entity_poly.pdbx_strand_id
1 'polypeptide(L)'
;MRRRNGFTLVELLVVIAIIGVLVALLLPAIQAARESARTATCKNQLKQIMLGVLNYENTMGQFPNGAKIPNPKKGIGQSPNEGAMLSWHVRILPYIEQQAVYDLINWQAE
;
A
#
# COMPACT_ATOMS: atom_id res chain seq x y z
N MET A 1 -62.09 -14.52 10.71
CA MET A 1 -61.44 -13.86 9.56
C MET A 1 -60.55 -12.73 10.08
N ARG A 2 -59.23 -12.84 9.91
CA ARG A 2 -58.27 -11.82 10.36
C ARG A 2 -58.24 -10.71 9.31
N ARG A 3 -58.77 -9.51 9.60
CA ARG A 3 -58.68 -8.36 8.70
C ARG A 3 -57.19 -8.04 8.49
N ARG A 4 -56.72 -8.13 7.25
CA ARG A 4 -55.40 -7.62 6.87
C ARG A 4 -55.51 -6.09 6.82
N ASN A 5 -54.77 -5.40 7.68
CA ASN A 5 -54.61 -3.95 7.57
C ASN A 5 -53.75 -3.69 6.33
N GLY A 6 -54.32 -3.00 5.34
CA GLY A 6 -53.58 -2.54 4.16
C GLY A 6 -52.70 -1.34 4.53
N PHE A 7 -51.54 -1.24 3.90
CA PHE A 7 -50.65 -0.10 4.05
C PHE A 7 -51.25 1.13 3.37
N THR A 8 -51.28 2.26 4.04
CA THR A 8 -51.70 3.52 3.40
C THR A 8 -50.56 4.09 2.56
N LEU A 9 -50.89 4.72 1.44
CA LEU A 9 -49.91 5.41 0.57
C LEU A 9 -49.04 6.41 1.36
N VAL A 10 -49.63 7.04 2.38
CA VAL A 10 -48.98 8.02 3.26
C VAL A 10 -47.91 7.37 4.13
N GLU A 11 -48.19 6.22 4.74
CA GLU A 11 -47.20 5.49 5.54
C GLU A 11 -45.99 5.10 4.70
N LEU A 12 -46.19 4.68 3.44
CA LEU A 12 -45.08 4.32 2.55
C LEU A 12 -44.24 5.54 2.18
N LEU A 13 -44.90 6.68 1.92
CA LEU A 13 -44.25 7.93 1.52
C LEU A 13 -43.35 8.48 2.64
N VAL A 14 -43.81 8.41 3.90
CA VAL A 14 -43.01 8.85 5.05
C VAL A 14 -41.75 8.00 5.18
N VAL A 15 -41.84 6.68 5.00
CA VAL A 15 -40.69 5.79 5.13
C VAL A 15 -39.62 6.09 4.07
N ILE A 16 -40.01 6.25 2.80
CA ILE A 16 -39.04 6.57 1.74
C ILE A 16 -38.42 7.95 1.95
N ALA A 17 -39.16 8.92 2.48
CA ALA A 17 -38.63 10.25 2.80
C ALA A 17 -37.56 10.18 3.90
N ILE A 18 -37.81 9.41 4.97
CA ILE A 18 -36.83 9.20 6.05
C ILE A 18 -35.56 8.52 5.50
N ILE A 19 -35.71 7.45 4.71
CA ILE A 19 -34.56 6.75 4.09
C ILE A 19 -33.77 7.70 3.19
N GLY A 20 -34.46 8.52 2.38
CA GLY A 20 -33.82 9.50 1.50
C GLY A 20 -32.98 10.52 2.25
N VAL A 21 -33.49 11.06 3.36
CA VAL A 21 -32.74 11.99 4.23
C VAL A 21 -31.52 11.31 4.86
N LEU A 22 -31.68 10.08 5.37
CA LEU A 22 -30.56 9.34 5.95
C LEU A 22 -29.47 9.07 4.92
N VAL A 23 -29.81 8.62 3.71
CA VAL A 23 -28.83 8.36 2.64
C VAL A 23 -28.15 9.64 2.17
N ALA A 24 -28.89 10.75 2.03
CA ALA A 24 -28.33 12.04 1.63
C ALA A 24 -27.25 12.53 2.61
N LEU A 25 -27.44 12.29 3.91
CA LEU A 25 -26.44 12.62 4.94
C LEU A 25 -25.25 11.64 4.95
N LEU A 26 -25.45 10.38 4.56
CA LEU A 26 -24.41 9.34 4.58
C LEU A 26 -23.46 9.40 3.37
N LEU A 27 -23.95 9.78 2.19
CA LEU A 27 -23.15 9.83 0.95
C LEU A 27 -21.84 10.65 1.06
N PRO A 28 -21.86 11.92 1.53
CA PRO A 28 -20.62 12.69 1.69
C PRO A 28 -19.70 12.10 2.77
N ALA A 29 -20.26 11.55 3.85
CA ALA A 29 -19.49 10.94 4.94
C ALA A 29 -18.73 9.69 4.50
N ILE A 30 -19.33 8.84 3.65
CA ILE A 30 -18.70 7.63 3.13
C ILE A 30 -17.46 7.96 2.29
N GLN A 31 -17.49 9.04 1.51
CA GLN A 31 -16.35 9.45 0.68
C GLN A 31 -15.18 9.95 1.53
N ALA A 32 -15.47 10.78 2.53
CA ALA A 32 -14.46 11.23 3.50
C ALA A 32 -13.83 10.04 4.25
N ALA A 33 -14.64 9.06 4.65
CA ALA A 33 -14.16 7.84 5.28
C ALA A 33 -13.26 7.00 4.35
N ARG A 34 -13.62 6.87 3.07
CA ARG A 34 -12.80 6.16 2.08
C ARG A 34 -11.45 6.83 1.87
N GLU A 35 -11.42 8.15 1.79
CA GLU A 35 -10.17 8.88 1.57
C GLU A 35 -9.26 8.83 2.80
N SER A 36 -9.83 8.93 4.00
CA SER A 36 -9.12 8.70 5.25
C SER A 36 -8.52 7.29 5.31
N ALA A 37 -9.29 6.26 4.93
CA ALA A 37 -8.81 4.88 4.90
C ALA A 37 -7.66 4.66 3.90
N ARG A 38 -7.73 5.27 2.70
CA ARG A 38 -6.64 5.24 1.71
C ARG A 38 -5.38 5.91 2.24
N THR A 39 -5.53 7.09 2.85
CA THR A 39 -4.42 7.82 3.46
C THR A 39 -3.79 7.03 4.61
N ALA A 40 -4.60 6.44 5.48
CA ALA A 40 -4.13 5.60 6.59
C ALA A 40 -3.35 4.38 6.09
N THR A 41 -3.86 3.73 5.04
CA THR A 41 -3.20 2.57 4.41
C THR A 41 -1.85 2.96 3.82
N CYS A 42 -1.78 4.06 3.04
CA CYS A 42 -0.54 4.57 2.46
C CYS A 42 0.51 4.91 3.53
N LYS A 43 0.10 5.62 4.60
CA LYS A 43 0.99 5.94 5.73
C LYS A 43 1.52 4.70 6.42
N ASN A 44 0.68 3.68 6.60
CA ASN A 44 1.09 2.43 7.21
C ASN A 44 2.07 1.66 6.33
N GLN A 45 1.84 1.59 5.02
CA GLN A 45 2.78 0.98 4.06
C GLN A 45 4.14 1.68 4.09
N LEU A 46 4.15 3.02 4.07
CA LEU A 46 5.40 3.79 4.17
C LEU A 46 6.12 3.53 5.51
N LYS A 47 5.37 3.46 6.61
CA LYS A 47 5.93 3.12 7.92
C LYS A 47 6.60 1.74 7.91
N GLN A 48 5.97 0.73 7.29
CA GLN A 48 6.57 -0.61 7.18
C GLN A 48 7.88 -0.59 6.37
N ILE A 49 7.93 0.16 5.26
CA ILE A 49 9.15 0.32 4.48
C ILE A 49 10.27 0.97 5.31
N MET A 50 9.94 2.06 6.03
CA MET A 50 10.93 2.77 6.86
C MET A 50 11.44 1.91 8.01
N LEU A 51 10.56 1.13 8.65
CA LEU A 51 10.97 0.15 9.65
C LEU A 51 11.90 -0.92 9.05
N GLY A 52 11.62 -1.38 7.83
CA GLY A 52 12.49 -2.29 7.09
C GLY A 52 13.89 -1.71 6.85
N VAL A 53 13.97 -0.42 6.48
CA VAL A 53 15.25 0.31 6.31
C VAL A 53 16.02 0.40 7.63
N LEU A 54 15.35 0.76 8.73
CA LEU A 54 16.00 0.86 10.03
C LEU A 54 16.48 -0.51 10.54
N ASN A 55 15.71 -1.57 10.28
CA ASN A 55 16.15 -2.94 10.61
C ASN A 55 17.36 -3.38 9.77
N TYR A 56 17.40 -2.98 8.49
CA TYR A 56 18.59 -3.19 7.66
C TYR A 56 19.81 -2.45 8.23
N GLU A 57 19.65 -1.19 8.64
CA GLU A 57 20.76 -0.41 9.20
C GLU A 57 21.24 -0.99 10.54
N ASN A 58 20.33 -1.39 11.43
CA ASN A 58 20.66 -2.06 12.69
C ASN A 58 21.47 -3.36 12.51
N THR A 59 21.26 -4.09 11.40
CA THR A 59 21.92 -5.38 11.13
C THR A 59 23.20 -5.23 10.32
N MET A 60 23.23 -4.31 9.36
CA MET A 60 24.35 -4.10 8.42
C MET A 60 25.29 -2.97 8.85
N GLY A 61 24.91 -2.16 9.84
CA GLY A 61 25.66 -1.00 10.32
C GLY A 61 25.72 0.18 9.34
N GLN A 62 24.90 0.15 8.29
CA GLN A 62 24.82 1.20 7.28
C GLN A 62 23.45 1.18 6.58
N PHE A 63 23.02 2.34 6.08
CA PHE A 63 21.82 2.43 5.24
C PHE A 63 22.01 1.71 3.90
N PRO A 64 20.92 1.20 3.28
CA PRO A 64 21.02 0.50 2.01
C PRO A 64 21.44 1.48 0.91
N ASN A 65 22.42 1.08 0.10
CA ASN A 65 22.95 1.90 -0.99
C ASN A 65 21.93 2.02 -2.14
N GLY A 66 21.77 3.23 -2.67
CA GLY A 66 20.79 3.54 -3.73
C GLY A 66 21.01 2.78 -5.03
N ALA A 67 22.28 2.60 -5.41
CA ALA A 67 22.76 1.72 -6.47
C ALA A 67 24.27 1.51 -6.28
N LYS A 68 24.80 0.36 -6.70
CA LYS A 68 26.24 0.23 -6.97
C LYS A 68 26.48 0.78 -8.38
N ILE A 69 27.30 1.83 -8.48
CA ILE A 69 27.74 2.33 -9.78
C ILE A 69 28.86 1.40 -10.27
N PRO A 70 28.74 0.79 -11.47
CA PRO A 70 29.85 0.09 -12.09
C PRO A 70 31.07 1.01 -12.20
N ASN A 71 32.27 0.42 -12.22
CA ASN A 71 33.56 1.12 -12.19
C ASN A 71 33.51 2.50 -12.90
N PRO A 72 33.85 3.63 -12.26
CA PRO A 72 33.69 4.97 -12.83
C PRO A 72 34.47 5.21 -14.14
N LYS A 73 35.37 4.29 -14.52
CA LYS A 73 36.09 4.29 -15.80
C LYS A 73 35.33 3.62 -16.96
N LYS A 74 34.30 2.82 -16.66
CA LYS A 74 33.42 2.17 -17.63
C LYS A 74 32.08 2.87 -17.56
N GLY A 75 31.58 3.38 -18.69
CA GLY A 75 30.31 4.09 -18.72
C GLY A 75 29.15 3.24 -18.18
N ILE A 76 28.03 3.89 -17.84
CA ILE A 76 26.80 3.22 -17.42
C ILE A 76 26.42 2.15 -18.48
N GLY A 77 26.38 0.88 -18.09
CA GLY A 77 26.02 -0.25 -18.97
C GLY A 77 27.16 -0.92 -19.74
N GLN A 78 28.43 -0.63 -19.46
CA GLN A 78 29.58 -1.14 -20.24
C GLN A 78 30.26 -2.42 -19.70
N SER A 79 29.65 -3.15 -18.78
CA SER A 79 30.17 -4.46 -18.37
C SER A 79 29.10 -5.53 -18.49
N PRO A 80 29.37 -6.65 -19.18
CA PRO A 80 28.48 -7.80 -19.23
C PRO A 80 28.19 -8.39 -17.85
N ASN A 81 29.06 -8.13 -16.86
CA ASN A 81 29.02 -8.69 -15.50
C ASN A 81 29.20 -7.63 -14.37
N GLU A 82 29.19 -6.33 -14.65
CA GLU A 82 29.03 -5.26 -13.63
C GLU A 82 27.64 -4.64 -13.84
N GLY A 83 26.55 -5.38 -13.70
CA GLY A 83 26.15 -6.10 -12.50
C GLY A 83 24.97 -5.31 -11.93
N ALA A 84 23.79 -5.94 -11.89
CA ALA A 84 22.49 -5.27 -11.87
C ALA A 84 22.48 -4.05 -10.92
N MET A 85 22.00 -2.89 -11.41
CA MET A 85 21.69 -1.75 -10.55
C MET A 85 20.53 -2.14 -9.63
N LEU A 86 20.81 -2.95 -8.61
CA LEU A 86 19.84 -3.35 -7.62
C LEU A 86 19.51 -2.12 -6.79
N SER A 87 18.25 -1.71 -6.85
CA SER A 87 17.74 -0.62 -6.03
C SER A 87 17.90 -0.99 -4.56
N TRP A 88 18.13 0.01 -3.70
CA TRP A 88 18.15 -0.17 -2.25
C TRP A 88 16.93 -0.94 -1.71
N HIS A 89 15.76 -0.83 -2.37
CA HIS A 89 14.54 -1.54 -2.02
C HIS A 89 14.72 -3.06 -2.00
N VAL A 90 15.55 -3.60 -2.89
CA VAL A 90 15.84 -5.04 -3.00
C VAL A 90 16.51 -5.56 -1.72
N ARG A 91 17.35 -4.73 -1.10
CA ARG A 91 18.09 -5.10 0.11
C ARG A 91 17.22 -5.15 1.36
N ILE A 92 16.13 -4.39 1.37
CA ILE A 92 15.21 -4.36 2.51
C ILE A 92 14.11 -5.42 2.42
N LEU A 93 13.99 -6.16 1.31
CA LEU A 93 12.94 -7.19 1.11
C LEU A 93 12.81 -8.19 2.28
N PRO A 94 13.91 -8.72 2.86
CA PRO A 94 13.81 -9.63 4.01
C PRO A 94 13.16 -8.97 5.24
N TYR A 95 13.35 -7.66 5.40
CA TYR A 95 12.86 -6.88 6.54
C TYR A 95 11.42 -6.36 6.37
N ILE A 96 10.82 -6.59 5.20
CA ILE A 96 9.41 -6.30 4.91
C ILE A 96 8.62 -7.58 4.55
N GLU A 97 9.08 -8.73 5.04
CA GLU A 97 8.45 -10.04 4.85
C GLU A 97 8.38 -10.51 3.38
N GLN A 98 9.24 -9.98 2.51
CA GLN A 98 9.33 -10.35 1.08
C GLN A 98 10.52 -11.27 0.77
N GLN A 99 10.80 -12.23 1.64
CA GLN A 99 11.91 -13.18 1.47
C GLN A 99 11.81 -13.98 0.16
N ALA A 100 10.61 -14.42 -0.21
CA ALA A 100 10.40 -15.19 -1.44
C ALA A 100 10.82 -14.42 -2.70
N VAL A 101 10.70 -13.09 -2.71
CA VAL A 101 11.16 -12.24 -3.83
C VAL A 101 12.67 -12.05 -3.76
N TYR A 102 13.22 -11.89 -2.55
CA TYR A 102 14.66 -11.76 -2.32
C TYR A 102 15.44 -12.98 -2.83
N ASP A 103 14.90 -14.18 -2.67
CA ASP A 103 15.53 -15.44 -3.06
C ASP A 103 15.57 -15.64 -4.59
N LEU A 104 14.70 -14.95 -5.35
CA LEU A 104 14.69 -15.00 -6.81
C LEU A 104 15.79 -14.15 -7.46
N ILE A 105 16.46 -13.31 -6.67
CA ILE A 105 17.41 -12.32 -7.18
C ILE A 105 18.78 -12.97 -7.34
N ASN A 106 19.38 -12.77 -8.52
CA ASN A 106 20.71 -13.27 -8.81
C ASN A 106 21.78 -12.38 -8.17
N TRP A 107 22.16 -12.69 -6.93
CA TRP A 107 23.21 -12.00 -6.17
C TRP A 107 24.62 -12.21 -6.72
N GLN A 108 24.84 -13.21 -7.59
CA GLN A 108 26.15 -13.45 -8.20
C GLN A 108 26.50 -12.42 -9.28
N ALA A 109 25.52 -11.63 -9.71
CA ALA A 109 25.67 -10.56 -10.68
C ALA A 109 25.90 -9.19 -10.03
N GLU A 110 26.28 -9.10 -8.76
CA GLU A 110 26.59 -7.86 -8.02
C GLU A 110 28.08 -7.73 -7.68
#